data_AF-A0A379UWV0-F1
#
_entry.id   AF-A0A379UWV0-F1
#
_cell.length_a   1.000
_cell.length_b   1.000
_cell.length_c   1.000
_cell.angle_alpha   90.00
_cell.angle_beta   90.00
_cell.angle_gamma   90.00
#
_symmetry.space_group_name_H-M   'P 1'
#
loop_
_entity.id
_entity.type
_entity.pdbx_description
1 polymer ?
#
loop_
_entity_poly.entity_id
_entity_poly.type
_entity_poly.pdbx_seq_one_letter_code
_entity_poly.pdbx_strand_id
1 'polypeptide(L)' 'MALLKARGFTAEDFALSHPGGALGRKLLLRVSDIMHTGDEIPHVNKHATLRDALLEIRVKISV' A
#
# COMPACT_ATOMS: atom_id res chain seq x y z
N MET A 1 11.31 -1.24 -23.92
CA MET A 1 10.20 -0.39 -23.43
C MET A 1 9.80 0.76 -24.37
N ALA A 2 10.72 1.37 -25.12
CA ALA A 2 10.40 2.51 -26.00
C ALA A 2 9.36 2.20 -27.09
N LEU A 3 9.45 1.04 -27.76
CA LEU A 3 8.51 0.63 -28.82
C LEU A 3 7.09 0.33 -28.29
N LEU A 4 6.98 -0.19 -27.07
CA LEU A 4 5.70 -0.47 -26.41
C LEU A 4 4.98 0.84 -26.05
N LYS A 5 5.72 1.82 -25.50
CA LYS A 5 5.19 3.18 -25.26
C LYS A 5 4.70 3.85 -26.55
N ALA A 6 5.46 3.74 -27.64
CA ALA A 6 5.07 4.31 -28.94
C ALA A 6 3.78 3.67 -29.53
N ARG A 7 3.42 2.48 -29.07
CA ARG A 7 2.18 1.76 -29.44
C ARG A 7 1.04 1.95 -28.43
N GLY A 8 1.20 2.83 -27.44
CA GLY A 8 0.19 3.09 -26.42
C GLY A 8 0.07 1.99 -25.36
N PHE A 9 1.02 1.05 -25.30
CA PHE A 9 1.02 0.00 -24.28
C PHE A 9 1.30 0.62 -22.90
N THR A 10 0.33 0.50 -22.00
CA THR A 10 0.33 1.14 -20.68
C THR A 10 0.85 0.21 -19.59
N ALA A 11 1.03 0.78 -18.38
CA ALA A 11 1.35 -0.02 -17.21
C ALA A 11 0.17 -0.92 -16.81
N GLU A 12 -1.06 -0.43 -16.98
CA GLU A 12 -2.29 -1.18 -16.76
C GLU A 12 -2.38 -2.39 -17.70
N ASP A 13 -2.06 -2.23 -18.99
CA ASP A 13 -2.04 -3.32 -19.96
C ASP A 13 -1.04 -4.42 -19.56
N PHE A 14 0.14 -4.01 -19.08
CA PHE A 14 1.14 -4.95 -18.57
C PHE A 14 0.64 -5.71 -17.34
N ALA A 15 0.01 -4.99 -16.41
CA ALA A 15 -0.49 -5.53 -15.16
C ALA A 15 -1.63 -6.55 -15.39
N LEU A 16 -2.53 -6.26 -16.33
CA LEU A 16 -3.61 -7.16 -16.76
C LEU A 16 -3.10 -8.40 -17.52
N SER A 17 -2.02 -8.26 -18.29
CA SER A 17 -1.43 -9.37 -19.05
C SER A 17 -0.58 -10.30 -18.16
N HIS A 18 -0.08 -9.80 -17.04
CA HIS A 18 0.82 -10.53 -16.14
C HIS A 18 0.43 -10.39 -14.65
N PRO A 19 -0.84 -10.66 -14.26
CA PRO A 19 -1.32 -10.39 -12.90
C PRO A 19 -0.62 -11.28 -11.85
N GLY A 20 -0.10 -12.44 -12.26
CA GLY A 20 0.66 -13.36 -11.40
C GLY A 20 2.15 -13.01 -11.21
N GLY A 21 2.66 -11.98 -11.90
CA GLY A 21 4.05 -11.52 -11.75
C GLY A 21 4.20 -10.52 -10.61
N ALA A 22 5.41 -10.39 -10.03
CA ALA A 22 5.66 -9.43 -8.94
C ALA A 22 5.37 -7.97 -9.36
N LEU A 23 5.74 -7.60 -10.59
CA LEU A 23 5.47 -6.27 -11.14
C LEU A 23 3.99 -6.07 -11.48
N GLY A 24 3.33 -7.07 -12.09
CA GLY A 24 1.91 -6.99 -12.41
C GLY A 24 1.04 -6.88 -11.16
N ARG A 25 1.32 -7.67 -10.12
CA ARG A 25 0.69 -7.51 -8.80
C ARG A 25 0.89 -6.11 -8.24
N LYS A 26 2.13 -5.59 -8.25
CA LYS A 26 2.43 -4.25 -7.72
C LYS A 26 1.70 -3.13 -8.47
N LEU A 27 1.48 -3.28 -9.77
CA LEU A 27 0.75 -2.31 -10.60
C LEU A 27 -0.78 -2.39 -10.40
N LEU A 28 -1.31 -3.52 -9.91
CA LEU A 28 -2.74 -3.67 -9.59
C LEU A 28 -3.08 -3.38 -8.13
N LEU A 29 -2.10 -3.43 -7.23
CA LEU A 29 -2.30 -3.15 -5.80
C LEU A 29 -2.73 -1.70 -5.59
N ARG A 30 -3.90 -1.52 -5.00
CA ARG A 30 -4.39 -0.23 -4.52
C ARG A 30 -3.99 -0.04 -3.06
N VAL A 31 -3.95 1.22 -2.63
CA VAL A 31 -3.74 1.56 -1.21
C VAL A 31 -4.77 0.86 -0.34
N SER A 32 -6.04 0.80 -0.77
CA SER A 32 -7.11 0.10 -0.06
C SER A 32 -6.86 -1.39 0.18
N ASP A 33 -6.01 -2.01 -0.64
CA ASP A 33 -5.76 -3.45 -0.60
C ASP A 33 -4.68 -3.82 0.42
N ILE A 34 -3.87 -2.84 0.87
CA ILE A 34 -2.72 -3.05 1.75
C ILE A 34 -2.67 -2.10 2.96
N MET A 35 -3.55 -1.11 3.03
CA MET A 35 -3.59 -0.18 4.16
C MET A 35 -4.11 -0.88 5.42
N HIS A 36 -3.57 -0.49 6.58
CA HIS A 36 -4.15 -0.87 7.86
C HIS A 36 -5.58 -0.35 8.00
N THR A 37 -6.45 -1.16 8.60
CA THR A 37 -7.85 -0.82 8.83
C THR A 37 -8.27 -1.21 10.24
N GLY A 38 -9.36 -0.62 10.73
CA GLY A 38 -9.91 -0.92 12.05
C GLY A 38 -8.87 -0.73 13.16
N ASP A 39 -8.71 -1.76 13.99
CA ASP A 39 -7.82 -1.73 15.16
C ASP A 39 -6.34 -1.68 14.80
N GLU A 40 -5.97 -1.95 13.54
CA GLU A 40 -4.58 -1.80 13.08
C GLU A 40 -4.19 -0.35 12.84
N ILE A 41 -5.14 0.59 12.78
CA ILE A 41 -4.82 2.00 12.66
C ILE A 41 -4.29 2.49 14.02
N PRO A 42 -3.02 2.95 14.11
CA PRO A 42 -2.50 3.49 15.36
C PRO A 42 -3.21 4.79 15.71
N HIS A 43 -3.91 4.79 16.83
CA HIS A 43 -4.55 6.00 17.34
C HIS A 43 -4.59 6.02 18.86
N VAL A 44 -4.54 7.22 19.44
CA VAL A 44 -4.68 7.42 20.89
C VAL A 44 -5.75 8.48 21.18
N ASN A 45 -6.28 8.46 22.39
CA ASN A 45 -7.20 9.50 22.85
C ASN A 45 -6.47 10.86 22.97
N LYS A 46 -7.21 11.97 22.84
CA LYS A 46 -6.69 13.35 23.02
C LYS A 46 -6.01 13.59 24.37
N HIS A 47 -6.36 12.81 25.39
CA HIS A 47 -5.78 12.91 26.74
C HIS A 47 -4.71 11.85 27.04
N ALA A 48 -4.34 11.03 26.04
CA ALA A 48 -3.29 10.03 26.21
C ALA A 48 -1.94 10.69 26.48
N THR A 49 -1.11 10.02 27.27
CA THR A 49 0.23 10.53 27.56
C THR A 49 1.15 10.34 26.34
N LEU A 50 2.27 11.07 26.32
CA LEU A 50 3.32 10.83 25.33
C LEU A 50 3.81 9.38 25.35
N ARG A 51 3.87 8.77 26.54
CA ARG A 51 4.28 7.37 26.70
C ARG A 51 3.31 6.42 25.97
N ASP A 52 2.01 6.68 26.10
CA ASP A 52 0.98 5.86 25.46
C ASP A 52 1.06 5.99 23.93
N ALA A 53 1.26 7.20 23.42
CA ALA A 53 1.46 7.43 21.98
C ALA A 53 2.70 6.71 21.43
N LEU A 54 3.81 6.71 22.18
CA LEU A 54 5.03 6.00 21.78
C LEU A 54 4.84 4.47 21.78
N LEU A 55 4.07 3.94 22.73
CA LEU A 55 3.73 2.52 22.76
C LEU A 55 2.82 2.13 21.58
N GLU A 56 1.78 2.92 21.31
CA GLU A 56 0.85 2.66 20.20
C GLU A 56 1.56 2.62 18.84
N ILE A 57 2.42 3.61 18.59
CA ILE A 57 3.20 3.71 17.35
C ILE A 57 4.16 2.53 17.18
N ARG A 58 4.76 2.01 18.27
CA ARG A 58 5.68 0.86 18.21
C ARG A 58 4.98 -0.44 17.83
N VAL A 59 3.71 -0.61 18.19
CA VAL A 59 2.98 -1.86 17.99
C VAL A 59 2.43 -1.98 16.56
N LYS A 60 2.07 -0.86 15.90
CA LYS A 60 1.22 -0.90 14.69
C LYS A 60 1.80 -0.20 13.44
N ILE A 61 3.10 0.06 13.38
CA ILE A 61 3.71 0.83 12.26
C ILE A 61 4.05 0.00 11.01
N SER A 62 3.93 -1.32 11.04
CA SER A 62 4.39 -2.18 9.94
C SER A 62 3.31 -2.39 8.88
N VAL A 63 3.30 -1.53 7.85
CA VAL A 63 2.63 -1.79 6.57
C VAL A 63 3.34 -2.90 5.80
#